data_AF-A0A162AXG9-F1
#
_entry.id   AF-A0A162AXG9-F1
#
_cell.length_a   1.000
_cell.length_b   1.000
_cell.length_c   1.000
_cell.angle_alpha   90.00
_cell.angle_beta   90.00
_cell.angle_gamma   90.00
#
_symmetry.space_group_name_H-M   'P 1'
#
loop_
_entity.id
_entity.type
_entity.pdbx_description
1 polymer ?
#
loop_
_entity_poly.entity_id
_entity_poly.type
_entity_poly.pdbx_seq_one_letter_code
_entity_poly.pdbx_strand_id
1 'polypeptide(L)'
;MQGKHITVFEVNRPNRAVRRLRGKSDPTDAENAARSVLANESTAIPKSHDGKVEAMRFLVVARKSSVKSKTQVINQIRALLVTAPEHIRQKCYVPSSYQCILACKALEMNSDSILEETLISIASKAMGNAVTRAKNN
;
A
#
# COMPACT_ATOMS: atom_id res chain seq x y z
N MET A 1 22.98 11.90 -4.56
CA MET A 1 23.16 13.34 -4.23
C MET A 1 24.46 13.56 -3.44
N GLN A 2 25.55 12.87 -3.79
CA GLN A 2 26.91 13.17 -3.31
C GLN A 2 27.71 13.49 -4.56
N GLY A 3 27.92 14.78 -4.82
CA GLY A 3 28.58 15.23 -6.06
C GLY A 3 29.07 16.68 -6.02
N LYS A 4 28.76 17.44 -4.96
CA LYS A 4 29.39 18.72 -4.65
C LYS A 4 29.56 18.79 -3.13
N HIS A 5 30.64 19.41 -2.66
CA HIS A 5 30.92 19.74 -1.25
C HIS A 5 29.86 20.74 -0.71
N ILE A 6 28.62 20.30 -0.57
CA ILE A 6 27.51 21.09 -0.06
C ILE A 6 27.00 20.40 1.20
N THR A 7 27.05 21.09 2.33
CA THR A 7 26.48 20.61 3.58
C THR A 7 24.96 20.61 3.46
N VAL A 8 24.34 19.45 3.65
CA VAL A 8 22.89 19.27 3.57
C VAL A 8 22.36 18.98 4.97
N PHE A 9 21.30 19.67 5.37
CA PHE A 9 20.57 19.43 6.60
C PHE A 9 19.14 18.95 6.30
N GLU A 10 18.68 17.95 7.04
CA GLU A 10 17.30 17.46 7.00
C GLU A 10 16.46 18.23 8.02
N VAL A 11 15.56 19.09 7.54
CA VAL A 11 14.62 19.80 8.40
C VAL A 11 13.35 18.98 8.53
N ASN A 12 13.11 18.44 9.74
CA ASN A 12 11.88 17.73 10.04
C ASN A 12 10.66 18.66 9.89
N ARG A 13 9.55 18.11 9.40
CA ARG A 13 8.32 18.90 9.22
C ARG A 13 7.86 19.51 10.55
N PRO A 14 7.58 20.82 10.61
CA PRO A 14 7.00 21.45 11.78
C PRO A 14 5.59 20.91 12.07
N ASN A 15 5.13 21.12 13.30
CA ASN A 15 3.89 20.56 13.85
C ASN A 15 2.69 20.69 12.88
N ARG A 16 2.09 19.55 12.55
CA ARG A 16 1.00 19.40 11.57
C ARG A 16 -0.23 20.27 11.89
N ALA A 17 -0.46 20.62 13.16
CA ALA A 17 -1.58 21.45 13.59
C ALA A 17 -1.43 22.91 13.14
N VAL A 18 -0.24 23.50 13.32
CA VAL A 18 0.06 24.90 12.92
C VAL A 18 -0.04 25.06 11.40
N ARG A 19 0.36 24.02 10.65
CA ARG A 19 0.34 23.98 9.18
C ARG A 19 -1.08 24.01 8.57
N ARG A 20 -2.10 23.54 9.28
CA ARG A 20 -3.50 23.58 8.77
C ARG A 20 -4.11 24.98 8.83
N LEU A 21 -3.65 25.84 9.73
CA LEU A 21 -4.24 27.15 10.01
C LEU A 21 -3.75 28.26 9.06
N ARG A 22 -2.54 28.14 8.51
CA ARG A 22 -1.89 29.22 7.72
C ARG A 22 -1.88 29.00 6.22
N GLY A 23 -2.41 27.88 5.74
CA GLY A 23 -2.29 27.48 4.33
C GLY A 23 -0.89 26.94 4.02
N LYS A 24 -0.83 26.00 3.07
CA LYS A 24 0.43 25.39 2.62
C LYS A 24 1.03 26.27 1.52
N SER A 25 2.16 26.91 1.81
CA SER A 25 2.96 27.62 0.81
C SER A 25 4.36 27.04 0.81
N ASP A 26 4.75 26.35 -0.27
CA ASP A 26 6.08 25.75 -0.39
C ASP A 26 7.23 26.79 -0.26
N PRO A 27 7.09 28.05 -0.74
CA PRO A 27 8.06 29.13 -0.45
C PRO A 27 8.23 29.44 1.05
N THR A 28 7.12 29.57 1.79
CA THR A 28 7.17 29.87 3.23
C THR A 28 7.74 28.70 4.02
N ASP A 29 7.43 27.46 3.64
CA ASP A 29 8.01 26.27 4.26
C ASP A 29 9.53 26.21 4.02
N ALA A 30 10.01 26.57 2.83
CA ALA A 30 11.44 26.63 2.51
C ALA A 30 12.18 27.72 3.31
N GLU A 31 11.60 28.91 3.43
CA GLU A 31 12.19 30.00 4.21
C GLU A 31 12.28 29.63 5.70
N ASN A 32 11.22 29.07 6.27
CA ASN A 32 11.21 28.63 7.67
C ASN A 32 12.25 27.54 7.93
N ALA A 33 12.42 26.60 6.99
CA ALA A 33 13.46 25.58 7.08
C ALA A 33 14.88 26.18 7.02
N ALA A 34 15.11 27.16 6.15
CA ALA A 34 16.40 27.87 6.09
C ALA A 34 16.68 28.63 7.40
N ARG A 35 15.67 29.33 7.94
CA ARG A 35 15.80 30.04 9.22
C ARG A 35 16.11 29.11 10.38
N SER A 36 15.49 27.93 10.47
CA SER A 36 15.75 26.97 11.55
C SER A 36 17.16 26.35 11.47
N VAL A 37 17.69 26.16 10.26
CA VAL A 37 19.09 25.76 10.04
C VAL A 37 20.04 26.88 10.48
N LEU A 38 19.78 28.13 10.07
CA LEU A 38 20.59 29.29 10.48
C LEU A 38 20.59 29.53 11.99
N ALA A 39 19.45 29.27 12.66
CA ALA A 39 19.31 29.36 14.11
C ALA A 39 19.94 28.16 14.86
N ASN A 40 20.57 27.21 14.16
CA ASN A 40 21.09 25.96 14.70
C ASN A 40 20.05 25.05 15.40
N GLU A 41 18.76 25.26 15.12
CA GLU A 41 17.66 24.45 15.68
C GLU A 41 17.45 23.15 14.87
N SER A 42 17.78 23.15 13.59
CA SER A 42 17.59 22.02 12.68
C SER A 42 18.91 21.58 12.02
N THR A 43 19.74 20.89 12.79
CA THR A 43 21.09 20.46 12.38
C THR A 43 21.19 18.97 12.04
N ALA A 44 20.05 18.28 11.89
CA ALA A 44 20.04 16.87 11.56
C ALA A 44 20.68 16.63 10.18
N ILE A 45 21.65 15.72 10.13
CA ILE A 45 22.29 15.31 8.88
C ILE A 45 21.40 14.26 8.23
N PRO A 46 21.05 14.42 6.93
CA PRO A 46 20.23 13.44 6.24
C PRO A 46 20.92 12.08 6.27
N LYS A 47 20.14 11.03 6.52
CA LYS A 47 20.66 9.67 6.43
C LYS A 47 21.16 9.42 5.01
N SER A 48 22.34 8.82 4.89
CA SER A 48 22.82 8.38 3.57
C SER A 48 21.83 7.38 2.99
N HIS A 49 21.50 7.56 1.71
CA HIS A 49 20.59 6.69 0.95
C HIS A 49 21.33 5.45 0.45
N ASP A 50 22.13 4.83 1.32
CA ASP A 50 22.95 3.67 1.01
C ASP A 50 22.75 2.56 2.05
N GLY A 51 23.30 1.38 1.71
CA GLY A 51 23.38 0.22 2.58
C GLY A 51 22.06 -0.12 3.29
N LYS A 52 22.11 -0.17 4.62
CA LYS A 52 21.01 -0.65 5.47
C LYS A 52 19.76 0.26 5.41
N VAL A 53 19.94 1.57 5.23
CA VAL A 53 18.83 2.53 5.17
C VAL A 53 18.02 2.29 3.90
N GLU A 54 18.70 2.11 2.78
CA GLU A 54 18.04 1.88 1.49
C GLU A 54 17.41 0.48 1.41
N ALA A 55 18.07 -0.53 2.00
CA ALA A 55 17.49 -1.87 2.15
C ALA A 55 16.18 -1.84 2.97
N MET A 56 16.16 -1.11 4.09
CA MET A 56 14.93 -0.92 4.88
C MET A 56 13.86 -0.17 4.08
N ARG A 57 14.23 0.86 3.32
CA ARG A 57 13.31 1.60 2.44
C ARG A 57 12.64 0.66 1.44
N PHE A 58 13.41 -0.24 0.80
CA PHE A 58 12.87 -1.24 -0.12
C PHE A 58 11.87 -2.18 0.56
N LEU A 59 12.18 -2.68 1.76
CA LEU A 59 11.27 -3.52 2.53
C LEU A 59 9.97 -2.80 2.87
N VAL A 60 10.05 -1.53 3.30
CA VAL A 60 8.86 -0.72 3.61
C VAL A 60 8.02 -0.48 2.36
N VAL A 61 8.65 -0.21 1.21
CA VAL A 61 7.95 -0.04 -0.07
C VAL A 61 7.24 -1.33 -0.48
N ALA A 62 7.94 -2.47 -0.45
CA ALA A 62 7.37 -3.78 -0.77
C ALA A 62 6.22 -4.16 0.18
N ARG A 63 6.36 -3.88 1.48
CA ARG A 63 5.28 -4.11 2.44
C ARG A 63 4.06 -3.24 2.13
N LYS A 64 4.27 -1.94 1.84
CA LYS A 64 3.17 -1.02 1.50
C LYS A 64 2.45 -1.43 0.23
N SER A 65 3.18 -1.84 -0.81
CA SER A 65 2.56 -2.33 -2.04
C SER A 65 1.78 -3.62 -1.80
N SER A 66 2.33 -4.58 -1.04
CA SER A 66 1.65 -5.82 -0.66
C SER A 66 0.34 -5.56 0.09
N VAL A 67 0.36 -4.67 1.10
CA VAL A 67 -0.85 -4.30 1.86
C VAL A 67 -1.89 -3.66 0.95
N LYS A 68 -1.48 -2.72 0.08
CA LYS A 68 -2.39 -2.06 -0.87
C LYS A 68 -3.03 -3.08 -1.82
N SER A 69 -2.24 -3.96 -2.42
CA SER A 69 -2.72 -4.99 -3.32
C SER A 69 -3.68 -5.95 -2.61
N LYS A 70 -3.38 -6.36 -1.38
CA LYS A 70 -4.28 -7.21 -0.58
C LYS A 70 -5.64 -6.55 -0.35
N THR A 71 -5.66 -5.27 0.03
CA THR A 71 -6.90 -4.52 0.19
C THR A 71 -7.67 -4.39 -1.13
N GLN A 72 -6.97 -4.12 -2.24
CA GLN A 72 -7.59 -4.03 -3.57
C GLN A 72 -8.25 -5.34 -3.98
N VAL A 73 -7.57 -6.48 -3.79
CA VAL A 73 -8.10 -7.82 -4.09
C VAL A 73 -9.36 -8.11 -3.28
N ILE A 74 -9.34 -7.85 -1.96
CA ILE A 74 -10.51 -8.08 -1.09
C ILE A 74 -11.70 -7.23 -1.56
N ASN A 75 -11.47 -5.97 -1.91
CA ASN A 75 -12.53 -5.09 -2.40
C ASN A 75 -13.08 -5.55 -3.75
N GLN A 76 -12.23 -6.04 -4.66
CA GLN A 76 -12.65 -6.61 -5.94
C GLN A 76 -13.49 -7.87 -5.75
N ILE A 77 -13.07 -8.81 -4.89
CA ILE A 77 -13.85 -10.01 -4.57
C ILE A 77 -15.23 -9.61 -4.04
N ARG A 78 -15.30 -8.68 -3.07
CA ARG A 78 -16.57 -8.22 -2.52
C ARG A 78 -17.46 -7.56 -3.56
N ALA A 79 -16.89 -6.74 -4.46
CA ALA A 79 -17.65 -6.11 -5.53
C ALA A 79 -18.29 -7.14 -6.47
N LEU A 80 -17.56 -8.21 -6.83
CA LEU A 80 -18.10 -9.30 -7.64
C LEU A 80 -19.18 -10.11 -6.91
N LEU A 81 -19.01 -10.34 -5.61
CA LEU A 81 -19.97 -11.08 -4.79
C LEU A 81 -21.30 -10.33 -4.61
N VAL A 82 -21.30 -8.98 -4.64
CA VAL A 82 -22.55 -8.20 -4.56
C VAL A 82 -23.50 -8.57 -5.70
N THR A 83 -22.97 -8.75 -6.90
CA THR A 83 -23.73 -9.11 -8.11
C THR A 83 -23.77 -10.61 -8.40
N ALA A 84 -23.17 -11.44 -7.54
CA ALA A 84 -23.12 -12.88 -7.75
C ALA A 84 -24.50 -13.53 -7.53
N PRO A 85 -24.74 -14.73 -8.11
CA PRO A 85 -25.93 -15.54 -7.81
C PRO A 85 -26.14 -15.74 -6.31
N GLU A 86 -27.42 -15.81 -5.91
CA GLU A 86 -27.81 -15.81 -4.49
C GLU A 86 -27.10 -16.89 -3.67
N HIS A 87 -27.02 -18.11 -4.19
CA HIS A 87 -26.40 -19.24 -3.50
C HIS A 87 -24.88 -19.08 -3.30
N ILE A 88 -24.19 -18.32 -4.16
CA ILE A 88 -22.77 -17.97 -3.99
C ILE A 88 -22.63 -16.83 -3.00
N ARG A 89 -23.46 -15.79 -3.16
CA ARG A 89 -23.44 -14.61 -2.28
C ARG A 89 -23.68 -14.98 -0.83
N GLN A 90 -24.67 -15.83 -0.54
CA GLN A 90 -24.97 -16.31 0.82
C GLN A 90 -23.79 -17.05 1.47
N LYS A 91 -23.02 -17.82 0.69
CA LYS A 91 -21.87 -18.58 1.20
C LYS A 91 -20.62 -17.71 1.39
N CYS A 92 -20.38 -16.76 0.48
CA CYS A 92 -19.09 -16.09 0.37
C CYS A 92 -19.09 -14.63 0.85
N TYR A 93 -20.23 -13.94 0.85
CA TYR A 93 -20.32 -12.53 1.23
C TYR A 93 -20.44 -12.38 2.76
N VAL A 94 -19.32 -12.61 3.45
CA VAL A 94 -19.23 -12.53 4.92
C VAL A 94 -18.42 -11.33 5.39
N PRO A 95 -18.68 -10.78 6.60
CA PRO A 95 -17.98 -9.59 7.10
C PRO A 95 -16.46 -9.75 7.23
N SER A 96 -16.00 -10.94 7.60
CA SER A 96 -14.57 -11.24 7.73
C SER A 96 -13.94 -11.45 6.35
N SER A 97 -12.96 -10.61 5.98
CA SER A 97 -12.23 -10.74 4.71
C SER A 97 -11.53 -12.09 4.57
N TYR A 98 -11.02 -12.64 5.68
CA TYR A 98 -10.35 -13.94 5.67
C TYR A 98 -11.34 -15.07 5.38
N GLN A 99 -12.49 -15.07 6.06
CA GLN A 99 -13.54 -16.07 5.83
C GLN A 99 -14.15 -15.94 4.43
N CYS A 100 -14.30 -14.72 3.93
CA CYS A 100 -14.75 -14.46 2.56
C CYS A 100 -13.79 -15.10 1.53
N ILE A 101 -12.47 -14.91 1.69
CA ILE A 101 -11.47 -15.54 0.83
C ILE A 101 -11.52 -17.07 0.92
N LEU A 102 -11.61 -17.64 2.13
CA LEU A 102 -11.70 -19.09 2.29
C LEU A 102 -12.97 -19.66 1.65
N ALA A 103 -14.11 -19.01 1.85
CA ALA A 103 -15.37 -19.41 1.24
C ALA A 103 -15.32 -19.32 -0.29
N CYS A 104 -14.73 -18.26 -0.85
CA CYS A 104 -14.51 -18.16 -2.30
C CYS A 104 -13.58 -19.26 -2.82
N LYS A 105 -12.53 -19.63 -2.07
CA LYS A 105 -11.62 -20.72 -2.43
C LYS A 105 -12.28 -22.10 -2.37
N ALA A 106 -13.28 -22.27 -1.52
CA ALA A 106 -14.03 -23.52 -1.35
C ALA A 106 -15.14 -23.71 -2.41
N LEU A 107 -15.37 -22.72 -3.29
CA LEU A 107 -16.21 -22.90 -4.46
C LEU A 107 -15.48 -23.81 -5.45
N GLU A 108 -15.96 -25.04 -5.64
CA GLU A 108 -15.45 -25.93 -6.69
C GLU A 108 -15.93 -25.45 -8.08
N MET A 109 -15.06 -25.61 -9.07
CA MET A 109 -15.25 -25.21 -10.48
C MET A 109 -16.18 -26.18 -11.23
N ASN A 110 -17.33 -26.52 -10.66
CA ASN A 110 -18.30 -27.45 -11.25
C ASN A 110 -19.67 -26.77 -11.42
N SER A 111 -19.69 -25.58 -12.02
CA SER A 111 -20.92 -24.91 -12.42
C SER A 111 -21.19 -25.14 -13.91
N ASP A 112 -22.37 -25.65 -14.27
CA ASP A 112 -22.85 -25.68 -15.66
C ASP A 112 -23.18 -24.28 -16.22
N SER A 113 -23.02 -23.23 -15.40
CA SER A 113 -23.26 -21.83 -15.72
C SER A 113 -21.95 -21.09 -16.03
N ILE A 114 -21.83 -20.62 -17.28
CA ILE A 114 -20.68 -19.82 -17.77
C ILE A 114 -20.41 -18.58 -16.90
N LEU A 115 -21.47 -17.99 -16.32
CA LEU A 115 -21.35 -16.82 -15.43
C LEU A 115 -20.66 -17.20 -14.12
N GLU A 116 -20.99 -18.35 -13.55
CA GLU A 116 -20.38 -18.85 -12.32
C GLU A 116 -18.93 -19.24 -12.57
N GLU A 117 -18.63 -19.90 -13.69
CA GLU A 117 -17.27 -20.24 -14.09
C GLU A 117 -16.40 -18.98 -14.29
N THR A 118 -16.95 -17.94 -14.92
CA THR A 118 -16.26 -16.65 -15.12
C THR A 118 -16.01 -15.95 -13.78
N LEU A 119 -16.99 -15.95 -12.88
CA LEU A 119 -16.90 -15.29 -11.58
C LEU A 119 -15.91 -16.01 -10.67
N ILE A 120 -15.89 -17.36 -10.67
CA ILE A 120 -14.91 -18.18 -9.95
C ILE A 120 -13.51 -18.02 -10.57
N SER A 121 -13.38 -17.96 -11.90
CA SER A 121 -12.09 -17.75 -12.59
C SER A 121 -11.47 -16.39 -12.26
N ILE A 122 -12.27 -15.32 -12.25
CA ILE A 122 -11.82 -13.98 -11.87
C ILE A 122 -11.47 -13.94 -10.37
N ALA A 123 -12.31 -14.53 -9.50
CA ALA A 123 -12.02 -14.61 -8.07
C ALA A 123 -10.72 -15.38 -7.79
N SER A 124 -10.50 -16.50 -8.49
CA SER A 124 -9.30 -17.33 -8.38
C SER A 124 -8.03 -16.61 -8.87
N LYS A 125 -8.10 -15.89 -9.99
CA LYS A 125 -6.99 -15.07 -10.50
C LYS A 125 -6.68 -13.88 -9.59
N ALA A 126 -7.69 -13.25 -9.00
CA ALA A 126 -7.50 -12.20 -8.00
C ALA A 126 -6.77 -12.72 -6.74
N MET A 127 -6.99 -14.00 -6.38
CA MET A 127 -6.31 -14.66 -5.27
C MET A 127 -4.92 -15.23 -5.64
N GLY A 128 -4.68 -15.61 -6.90
CA GLY A 128 -3.50 -16.35 -7.37
C GLY A 128 -2.20 -15.54 -7.56
N ASN A 129 -2.24 -14.21 -7.56
CA ASN A 129 -1.04 -13.38 -7.73
C ASN A 129 -0.16 -13.23 -6.47
N ALA A 130 -0.52 -13.88 -5.36
CA ALA A 130 0.26 -13.84 -4.12
C ALA A 130 1.27 -14.99 -3.96
N VAL A 131 1.27 -16.03 -4.82
CA VAL A 131 2.05 -17.27 -4.59
C VAL A 131 2.97 -17.70 -5.76
N THR A 132 2.92 -17.05 -6.92
CA THR A 132 3.70 -17.48 -8.12
C THR A 132 5.15 -16.98 -8.18
N ARG A 133 5.81 -16.67 -7.05
CA ARG A 133 7.26 -16.35 -7.01
C ARG A 133 8.04 -17.01 -5.87
N ALA A 134 7.57 -18.16 -5.37
CA ALA A 134 8.28 -18.93 -4.34
C ALA A 134 8.67 -20.36 -4.78
N LYS A 135 8.60 -20.66 -6.08
CA LYS A 135 9.15 -21.89 -6.67
C LYS A 135 9.89 -21.54 -7.95
N ASN A 136 11.13 -21.06 -7.80
CA ASN A 136 12.20 -21.07 -8.79
C ASN A 136 13.47 -20.60 -8.07
N ASN A 137 13.98 -21.47 -7.19
CA ASN A 137 15.40 -21.75 -6.97
C ASN A 137 15.50 -22.99 -6.09
#